data_AF-A0A7J9PXP2-F1
#
_entry.id   AF-A0A7J9PXP2-F1
#
_cell.length_a   1.000
_cell.length_b   1.000
_cell.length_c   1.000
_cell.angle_alpha   90.00
_cell.angle_beta   90.00
_cell.angle_gamma   90.00
#
_symmetry.space_group_name_H-M   'P 1'
#
loop_
_entity.id
_entity.type
_entity.pdbx_description
1 polymer ?
#
loop_
_entity_poly.entity_id
_entity_poly.type
_entity_poly.pdbx_seq_one_letter_code
_entity_poly.pdbx_strand_id
1 'polypeptide(L)'
;VKNVMDEKRNSYVNEVKNALGMFSNDSEENKLMDESMIMNTSFLVDKDKENNFYDKVNELEEKSGGKLQIIAVGPLPAYNFTKMKIEKIDFNIIDNARKILGLGEKAAMEEIENAHRNLAYRHHPDRQGNEKQFKKIEKAYTILINYCRHSSSPYSFRKEDVESTIMIMKKAKG
;
A
#
# COMPACT_ATOMS: atom_id res chain seq x y z
N VAL A 1 0.15 39.00 5.80
CA VAL A 1 -0.38 38.81 4.41
C VAL A 1 -0.11 37.41 3.89
N LYS A 2 1.13 36.88 3.96
CA LYS A 2 1.49 35.53 3.50
C LYS A 2 0.58 34.42 4.06
N ASN A 3 0.39 34.38 5.39
CA ASN A 3 -0.44 33.35 6.05
C ASN A 3 -1.92 33.32 5.60
N VAL A 4 -2.56 34.47 5.39
CA VAL A 4 -4.00 34.53 5.02
C VAL A 4 -4.22 34.03 3.59
N MET A 5 -3.28 34.31 2.68
CA MET A 5 -3.36 33.80 1.31
C MET A 5 -3.09 32.29 1.26
N ASP A 6 -2.14 31.81 2.06
CA ASP A 6 -1.84 30.38 2.17
C ASP A 6 -3.00 29.60 2.79
N GLU A 7 -3.66 30.14 3.82
CA GLU A 7 -4.87 29.56 4.42
C GLU A 7 -6.01 29.45 3.41
N LYS A 8 -6.23 30.49 2.61
CA LYS A 8 -7.28 30.51 1.59
C LYS A 8 -6.98 29.51 0.45
N ARG A 9 -5.72 29.42 0.04
CA ARG A 9 -5.24 28.40 -0.93
C ARG A 9 -5.53 26.99 -0.42
N ASN A 10 -5.13 26.70 0.81
CA ASN A 10 -5.33 25.38 1.43
C ASN A 10 -6.82 25.04 1.59
N SER A 11 -7.66 26.03 1.90
CA SER A 11 -9.11 25.85 1.96
C SER A 11 -9.68 25.35 0.62
N TYR A 12 -9.31 26.00 -0.49
CA TYR A 12 -9.73 25.57 -1.83
C TYR A 12 -9.23 24.18 -2.20
N VAL A 13 -7.95 23.88 -1.91
CA VAL A 13 -7.37 22.55 -2.17
C VAL A 13 -8.13 21.46 -1.40
N ASN A 14 -8.43 21.70 -0.13
CA ASN A 14 -9.15 20.75 0.70
C ASN A 14 -10.61 20.57 0.25
N GLU A 15 -11.29 21.64 -0.15
CA GLU A 15 -12.65 21.56 -0.70
C GLU A 15 -12.68 20.68 -1.96
N VAL A 16 -11.79 20.94 -2.92
CA VAL A 16 -11.71 20.18 -4.17
C VAL A 16 -11.33 18.72 -3.90
N LYS A 17 -10.30 18.46 -3.08
CA LYS A 17 -9.88 17.10 -2.73
C LYS A 17 -10.98 16.31 -2.04
N ASN A 18 -11.69 16.90 -1.09
CA ASN A 18 -12.77 16.21 -0.38
C ASN A 18 -13.94 15.90 -1.33
N ALA A 19 -14.34 16.87 -2.14
CA ALA A 19 -15.46 16.70 -3.06
C ALA A 19 -15.17 15.64 -4.13
N LEU A 20 -14.00 15.71 -4.79
CA LEU A 20 -13.61 14.73 -5.81
C LEU A 20 -13.23 13.37 -5.21
N GLY A 21 -12.70 13.36 -3.98
CA GLY A 21 -12.35 12.16 -3.24
C GLY A 21 -13.53 11.20 -3.09
N MET A 22 -14.76 11.71 -2.91
CA MET A 22 -15.98 10.90 -2.79
C MET A 22 -16.32 10.10 -4.06
N PHE A 23 -15.80 10.52 -5.22
CA PHE A 23 -16.03 9.89 -6.52
C PHE A 23 -14.81 9.11 -7.02
N SER A 24 -13.75 9.01 -6.21
CA SER A 24 -12.49 8.34 -6.57
C SER A 24 -12.18 7.19 -5.60
N ASN A 25 -11.53 6.15 -6.12
CA ASN A 25 -11.03 5.03 -5.33
C ASN A 25 -9.64 5.27 -4.72
N ASP A 26 -8.91 6.23 -5.27
CA ASP A 26 -7.57 6.60 -4.84
C ASP A 26 -7.23 7.99 -5.42
N SER A 27 -6.25 8.67 -4.81
CA SER A 27 -5.73 9.93 -5.32
C SER A 27 -4.24 10.06 -5.05
N GLU A 28 -3.49 10.61 -5.99
CA GLU A 28 -2.06 10.88 -5.83
C GLU A 28 -1.75 12.34 -6.09
N GLU A 29 -1.11 12.97 -5.09
CA GLU A 29 -0.60 14.33 -5.21
C GLU A 29 0.70 14.37 -5.99
N ASN A 30 0.77 15.26 -6.96
CA ASN A 30 1.91 15.45 -7.83
C ASN A 30 2.56 16.81 -7.55
N LYS A 31 3.79 16.99 -8.03
CA LYS A 31 4.48 18.28 -7.94
C LYS A 31 3.70 19.35 -8.70
N LEU A 32 3.56 20.52 -8.09
CA LEU A 32 3.09 21.72 -8.79
C LEU A 32 4.13 22.08 -9.87
N MET A 33 3.66 22.38 -11.08
CA MET A 33 4.54 22.63 -12.23
C MET A 33 4.85 24.12 -12.42
N ASP A 34 4.06 24.99 -11.80
CA ASP A 34 4.20 26.44 -11.85
C ASP A 34 3.67 27.08 -10.56
N GLU A 35 3.94 28.37 -10.38
CA GLU A 35 3.55 29.12 -9.17
C GLU A 35 2.04 29.43 -9.10
N SER A 36 1.35 29.45 -10.24
CA SER A 36 -0.10 29.68 -10.31
C SER A 36 -0.92 28.45 -9.94
N MET A 37 -0.35 27.25 -10.08
CA MET A 37 -1.01 26.01 -9.78
C MET A 37 -1.09 25.82 -8.27
N ILE A 38 -2.31 25.65 -7.74
CA ILE A 38 -2.51 25.43 -6.31
C ILE A 38 -2.71 23.95 -5.96
N MET A 39 -2.99 23.12 -6.96
CA MET A 39 -3.25 21.69 -6.82
C MET A 39 -2.85 20.96 -8.11
N ASN A 40 -2.12 19.85 -7.96
CA ASN A 40 -1.89 18.88 -9.03
C ASN A 40 -2.15 17.50 -8.45
N THR A 41 -3.29 16.89 -8.77
CA THR A 41 -3.70 15.63 -8.16
C THR A 41 -4.32 14.74 -9.21
N SER A 42 -3.85 13.51 -9.28
CA SER A 42 -4.48 12.46 -10.08
C SER A 42 -5.52 11.73 -9.24
N PHE A 43 -6.64 11.35 -9.84
CA PHE A 43 -7.69 10.58 -9.20
C PHE A 43 -7.90 9.26 -9.96
N LEU A 44 -7.99 8.16 -9.22
CA LEU A 44 -8.34 6.85 -9.77
C LEU A 44 -9.84 6.68 -9.68
N VAL A 45 -10.53 6.76 -10.80
CA VAL A 45 -12.00 6.76 -10.87
C VAL A 45 -12.46 5.46 -11.54
N ASP A 46 -13.49 4.83 -10.99
CA ASP A 46 -14.14 3.70 -11.67
C ASP A 46 -14.78 4.19 -12.98
N LYS A 47 -14.69 3.39 -14.04
CA LYS A 47 -15.18 3.78 -15.37
C LYS A 47 -16.68 4.12 -15.39
N ASP A 48 -17.48 3.49 -14.53
CA ASP A 48 -18.92 3.76 -14.40
C ASP A 48 -19.24 5.08 -13.65
N LYS A 49 -18.27 5.64 -12.92
CA LYS A 49 -18.39 6.91 -12.18
C LYS A 49 -17.73 8.09 -12.89
N GLU A 50 -17.11 7.87 -14.04
CA GLU A 50 -16.37 8.88 -14.81
C GLU A 50 -17.21 10.14 -15.06
N ASN A 51 -18.43 9.99 -15.57
CA ASN A 51 -19.31 11.15 -15.84
C ASN A 51 -19.63 11.93 -14.57
N ASN A 52 -19.98 11.25 -13.48
CA ASN A 52 -20.28 11.90 -12.19
C ASN A 52 -19.06 12.66 -11.63
N PHE A 53 -17.86 12.14 -11.87
CA PHE A 53 -16.62 12.81 -11.48
C PHE A 53 -16.44 14.12 -12.26
N TYR A 54 -16.62 14.10 -13.58
CA TYR A 54 -16.52 15.30 -14.41
C TYR A 54 -17.64 16.31 -14.11
N ASP A 55 -18.87 15.85 -13.86
CA ASP A 55 -19.97 16.71 -13.42
C ASP A 55 -19.59 17.44 -12.13
N LYS A 56 -18.95 16.74 -11.18
CA LYS A 56 -18.50 17.34 -9.93
C LYS A 56 -17.36 18.34 -10.12
N VAL A 57 -16.44 18.10 -11.06
CA VAL A 57 -15.39 19.07 -11.44
C VAL A 57 -16.02 20.37 -11.94
N ASN A 58 -17.00 20.28 -12.84
CA ASN A 58 -17.68 21.45 -13.39
C ASN A 58 -18.43 22.23 -12.30
N GLU A 59 -19.15 21.54 -11.40
CA GLU A 59 -19.85 22.16 -10.27
C GLU A 59 -18.89 22.94 -9.35
N LEU A 60 -17.70 22.39 -9.08
CA LEU A 60 -16.68 23.04 -8.25
C LEU A 60 -16.09 24.29 -8.92
N GLU A 61 -15.86 24.23 -10.23
CA GLU A 61 -15.36 25.37 -10.99
C GLU A 61 -16.39 26.52 -11.00
N GLU A 62 -17.66 26.21 -11.28
CA GLU A 62 -18.76 27.19 -11.23
C GLU A 62 -18.91 27.81 -9.85
N LYS A 63 -18.93 26.99 -8.79
CA LYS A 63 -19.04 27.44 -7.39
C LYS A 63 -17.88 28.33 -6.97
N SER A 64 -16.70 28.18 -7.57
CA SER A 64 -15.55 29.03 -7.29
C SER A 64 -15.79 30.50 -7.68
N GLY A 65 -16.75 30.77 -8.58
CA GLY A 65 -17.07 32.10 -9.08
C GLY A 65 -15.90 32.72 -9.85
N GLY A 66 -15.18 31.90 -10.63
CA GLY A 66 -14.02 32.33 -11.42
C GLY A 66 -12.73 32.55 -10.61
N LYS A 67 -12.72 32.19 -9.32
CA LYS A 67 -11.52 32.28 -8.46
C LYS A 67 -10.59 31.09 -8.64
N LEU A 68 -11.10 29.99 -9.16
CA LEU A 68 -10.35 28.79 -9.51
C LEU A 68 -10.67 28.42 -10.95
N GLN A 69 -9.64 27.99 -11.66
CA GLN A 69 -9.78 27.29 -12.91
C GLN A 69 -9.39 25.83 -12.66
N ILE A 70 -10.28 24.88 -12.97
CA ILE A 70 -10.04 23.45 -12.74
C ILE A 70 -9.90 22.77 -14.09
N ILE A 71 -8.67 22.33 -14.41
CA ILE A 71 -8.39 21.61 -15.64
C ILE A 71 -8.32 20.12 -15.33
N ALA A 72 -9.33 19.36 -15.75
CA ALA A 72 -9.33 17.91 -15.67
C ALA A 72 -8.88 17.29 -16.99
N VAL A 73 -7.84 16.46 -16.95
CA VAL A 73 -7.29 15.76 -18.13
C VAL A 73 -7.53 14.26 -17.97
N GLY A 74 -8.25 13.63 -18.90
CA GLY A 74 -8.51 12.18 -18.86
C GLY A 74 -9.34 11.65 -20.03
N PRO A 75 -9.54 10.31 -20.10
CA PRO A 75 -8.90 9.28 -19.27
C PRO A 75 -7.48 8.98 -19.76
N LEU A 76 -6.51 8.99 -18.83
CA LEU A 76 -5.13 8.63 -19.10
C LEU A 76 -4.83 7.23 -18.53
N PRO A 77 -3.83 6.50 -19.06
CA PRO A 77 -3.40 5.26 -18.44
C PRO A 77 -3.00 5.50 -16.98
N ALA A 78 -3.29 4.55 -16.11
CA ALA A 78 -3.17 4.69 -14.65
C ALA A 78 -1.71 4.68 -14.13
N TYR A 79 -0.78 5.33 -14.83
CA TYR A 79 0.66 5.36 -14.53
C TYR A 79 0.96 5.78 -13.10
N ASN A 80 0.21 6.75 -12.56
CA ASN A 80 0.36 7.21 -11.17
C ASN A 80 -0.10 6.15 -10.15
N PHE A 81 -1.02 5.28 -10.53
CA PHE A 81 -1.60 4.27 -9.64
C PHE A 81 -0.98 2.87 -9.78
N THR A 82 -0.09 2.66 -10.75
CA THR A 82 0.59 1.39 -10.97
C THR A 82 2.04 1.39 -10.47
N LYS A 83 2.27 1.83 -9.23
CA LYS A 83 3.61 1.75 -8.61
C LYS A 83 3.87 0.34 -8.08
N MET A 84 4.60 -0.45 -8.86
CA MET A 84 5.16 -1.73 -8.41
C MET A 84 6.49 -1.47 -7.70
N LYS A 85 6.61 -1.89 -6.43
CA LYS A 85 7.89 -1.85 -5.70
C LYS A 85 8.55 -3.21 -5.80
N ILE A 86 9.77 -3.22 -6.31
CA ILE A 86 10.63 -4.40 -6.34
C ILE A 86 11.59 -4.27 -5.16
N GLU A 87 11.52 -5.22 -4.22
CA GLU A 87 12.45 -5.28 -3.08
C GLU A 87 13.29 -6.56 -3.14
N LYS A 88 14.59 -6.41 -2.88
CA LYS A 88 15.47 -7.54 -2.59
C LYS A 88 15.25 -7.98 -1.15
N ILE A 89 15.18 -9.29 -0.95
CA ILE A 89 14.93 -9.89 0.34
C ILE A 89 16.25 -10.03 1.08
N ASP A 90 16.30 -9.59 2.34
CA ASP A 90 17.43 -9.93 3.22
C ASP A 90 17.30 -11.39 3.67
N PHE A 91 18.28 -12.21 3.29
CA PHE A 91 18.37 -13.61 3.70
C PHE A 91 18.21 -13.80 5.21
N ASN A 92 18.78 -12.91 6.03
CA ASN A 92 18.71 -13.03 7.48
C ASN A 92 17.28 -12.94 8.01
N ILE A 93 16.40 -12.21 7.33
CA ILE A 93 14.99 -12.10 7.72
C ILE A 93 14.28 -13.44 7.52
N ILE A 94 14.49 -14.09 6.37
CA ILE A 94 13.88 -15.39 6.05
C ILE A 94 14.48 -16.50 6.92
N ASP A 95 15.81 -16.50 7.08
CA ASP A 95 16.54 -17.48 7.89
C ASP A 95 16.14 -17.44 9.37
N ASN A 96 15.96 -16.23 9.93
CA ASN A 96 15.46 -16.11 11.30
C ASN A 96 13.99 -16.54 11.40
N ALA A 97 13.15 -16.22 10.42
CA ALA A 97 11.74 -16.59 10.45
C ALA A 97 11.52 -18.11 10.39
N ARG A 98 12.23 -18.83 9.51
CA ARG A 98 12.16 -20.31 9.45
C ARG A 98 12.64 -20.94 10.76
N LYS A 99 13.70 -20.39 11.38
CA LYS A 99 14.25 -20.89 12.65
C LYS A 99 13.28 -20.68 13.81
N ILE A 100 12.57 -19.54 13.84
CA ILE A 100 11.52 -19.29 14.84
C ILE A 100 10.39 -20.31 14.73
N LEU A 101 10.02 -20.72 13.52
CA LEU A 101 9.03 -21.78 13.30
C LEU A 101 9.60 -23.20 13.42
N GLY A 102 10.91 -23.37 13.59
CA GLY A 102 11.55 -24.69 13.67
C GLY A 102 11.62 -25.43 12.34
N LEU A 103 11.64 -24.72 11.22
CA LEU A 103 11.68 -25.28 9.87
C LEU A 103 13.12 -25.47 9.36
N GLY A 104 13.31 -26.48 8.52
CA GLY A 104 14.56 -26.73 7.81
C GLY A 104 14.85 -25.70 6.71
N GLU A 105 15.83 -25.98 5.86
CA GLU A 105 16.14 -25.13 4.69
C GLU A 105 15.15 -25.29 3.53
N LYS A 106 14.25 -26.28 3.62
CA LYS A 106 13.13 -26.45 2.71
C LYS A 106 11.88 -26.79 3.52
N ALA A 107 10.73 -26.27 3.09
CA ALA A 107 9.43 -26.64 3.66
C ALA A 107 8.31 -26.51 2.62
N ALA A 108 7.32 -27.38 2.69
CA ALA A 108 6.03 -27.20 2.02
C ALA A 108 5.12 -26.25 2.81
N MET A 109 4.09 -25.71 2.16
CA MET A 109 3.12 -24.81 2.81
C MET A 109 2.49 -25.47 4.06
N GLU A 110 2.13 -26.75 3.94
CA GLU A 110 1.54 -27.52 5.04
C GLU A 110 2.46 -27.60 6.26
N GLU A 111 3.78 -27.74 6.06
CA GLU A 111 4.75 -27.77 7.15
C GLU A 111 4.85 -26.41 7.86
N ILE A 112 4.79 -25.30 7.08
CA ILE A 112 4.80 -23.94 7.62
C ILE A 112 3.54 -23.68 8.46
N GLU A 113 2.37 -24.03 7.93
CA GLU A 113 1.08 -23.86 8.62
C GLU A 113 0.98 -24.74 9.87
N ASN A 114 1.45 -25.99 9.80
CA ASN A 114 1.47 -26.90 10.94
C ASN A 114 2.42 -26.39 12.04
N ALA A 115 3.61 -25.91 11.68
CA ALA A 115 4.56 -25.34 12.61
C ALA A 115 3.98 -24.10 13.32
N HIS A 116 3.38 -23.18 12.56
CA HIS A 116 2.71 -22.00 13.10
C HIS A 116 1.56 -22.36 14.04
N ARG A 117 0.62 -23.20 13.61
CA ARG A 117 -0.53 -23.63 14.44
C ARG A 117 -0.09 -24.24 15.77
N ASN A 118 0.92 -25.11 15.72
CA ASN A 118 1.46 -25.77 16.92
C ASN A 118 2.12 -24.78 17.89
N LEU A 119 2.91 -23.84 17.38
CA LEU A 119 3.59 -22.84 18.21
C LEU A 119 2.62 -21.79 18.76
N ALA A 120 1.68 -21.31 17.93
CA ALA A 120 0.64 -20.38 18.33
C ALA A 120 -0.25 -20.97 19.44
N TYR A 121 -0.65 -22.24 19.30
CA TYR A 121 -1.41 -22.96 20.32
C TYR A 121 -0.68 -23.01 21.68
N ARG A 122 0.62 -23.32 21.66
CA ARG A 122 1.45 -23.45 22.88
C ARG A 122 1.74 -22.11 23.56
N HIS A 123 1.92 -21.05 22.79
CA HIS A 123 2.33 -19.74 23.30
C HIS A 123 1.17 -18.73 23.41
N HIS A 124 -0.07 -19.15 23.21
CA HIS A 124 -1.23 -18.27 23.28
C HIS A 124 -1.38 -17.62 24.66
N PRO A 125 -1.57 -16.28 24.77
CA PRO A 125 -1.68 -15.59 26.05
C PRO A 125 -2.82 -16.10 26.93
N ASP A 126 -3.98 -16.43 26.34
CA ASP A 126 -5.12 -17.02 27.06
C ASP A 126 -4.83 -18.39 27.69
N ARG A 127 -3.72 -19.02 27.30
CA ARG A 127 -3.23 -20.29 27.85
C ARG A 127 -2.01 -20.11 28.75
N GLN A 128 -1.84 -18.92 29.35
CA GLN A 128 -0.66 -18.53 30.13
C GLN A 128 0.65 -18.52 29.31
N GLY A 129 0.52 -18.43 27.98
CA GLY A 129 1.65 -18.32 27.08
C GLY A 129 2.28 -16.94 27.10
N ASN A 130 3.52 -16.85 26.60
CA ASN A 130 4.27 -15.61 26.55
C ASN A 130 3.84 -14.77 25.33
N GLU A 131 3.14 -13.65 25.56
CA GLU A 131 2.66 -12.74 24.51
C GLU A 131 3.79 -12.25 23.57
N LYS A 132 5.00 -12.00 24.10
CA LYS A 132 6.15 -11.59 23.26
C LYS A 132 6.57 -12.71 22.32
N GLN A 133 6.53 -13.95 22.79
CA GLN A 133 6.85 -15.11 21.97
C GLN A 133 5.77 -15.35 20.91
N PHE A 134 4.49 -15.21 21.29
CA PHE A 134 3.37 -15.28 20.36
C PHE A 134 3.52 -14.27 19.22
N LYS A 135 3.78 -12.99 19.53
CA LYS A 135 4.03 -11.95 18.51
C LYS A 135 5.22 -12.26 17.59
N LYS A 136 6.28 -12.88 18.11
CA LYS A 136 7.42 -13.32 17.28
C LYS A 136 7.02 -14.42 16.30
N ILE A 137 6.22 -15.39 16.74
CA ILE A 137 5.71 -16.48 15.91
C ILE A 137 4.80 -15.93 14.80
N GLU A 138 3.85 -15.06 15.13
CA GLU A 138 2.98 -14.39 14.15
C GLU A 138 3.77 -13.61 13.10
N LYS A 139 4.77 -12.85 13.54
CA LYS A 139 5.65 -12.10 12.65
C LYS A 139 6.46 -13.03 11.74
N ALA A 140 7.05 -14.09 12.27
CA ALA A 140 7.82 -15.06 11.50
C ALA A 140 6.94 -15.76 10.44
N TYR A 141 5.74 -16.20 10.82
CA TYR A 141 4.78 -16.79 9.89
C TYR A 141 4.40 -15.82 8.77
N THR A 142 4.06 -14.58 9.10
CA THR A 142 3.72 -13.55 8.11
C THR A 142 4.86 -13.32 7.10
N ILE A 143 6.10 -13.25 7.58
CA ILE A 143 7.30 -13.11 6.74
C ILE A 143 7.41 -14.28 5.75
N LEU A 144 7.28 -15.52 6.23
CA LEU A 144 7.39 -16.70 5.38
C LEU A 144 6.25 -16.80 4.38
N ILE A 145 5.01 -16.51 4.77
CA ILE A 145 3.88 -16.50 3.84
C ILE A 145 4.10 -15.47 2.72
N ASN A 146 4.59 -14.27 3.05
CA ASN A 146 4.92 -13.27 2.05
C ASN A 146 6.03 -13.75 1.10
N TYR A 147 7.07 -14.39 1.63
CA TYR A 147 8.13 -15.00 0.83
C TYR A 147 7.61 -16.09 -0.13
N CYS A 148 6.79 -16.99 0.40
CA CYS A 148 6.26 -18.14 -0.32
C CYS A 148 5.32 -17.76 -1.47
N ARG A 149 4.73 -16.55 -1.48
CA ARG A 149 3.93 -16.05 -2.62
C ARG A 149 4.76 -15.80 -3.88
N HIS A 150 6.07 -15.62 -3.73
CA HIS A 150 6.99 -15.30 -4.82
C HIS A 150 7.93 -16.48 -5.15
N SER A 151 7.68 -17.65 -4.56
CA SER A 151 8.50 -18.86 -4.73
C SER A 151 7.60 -20.07 -4.96
N SER A 152 8.16 -21.16 -5.50
CA SER A 152 7.42 -22.39 -5.77
C SER A 152 7.64 -23.41 -4.64
N SER A 153 6.60 -24.18 -4.33
CA SER A 153 6.67 -25.27 -3.34
C SER A 153 7.43 -26.48 -3.93
N PRO A 154 8.29 -27.18 -3.16
CA PRO A 154 8.69 -26.87 -1.78
C PRO A 154 9.55 -25.61 -1.71
N TYR A 155 9.23 -24.72 -0.77
CA TYR A 155 9.91 -23.44 -0.62
C TYR A 155 11.32 -23.66 -0.10
N SER A 156 12.31 -23.09 -0.79
CA SER A 156 13.69 -23.12 -0.34
C SER A 156 14.03 -21.85 0.44
N PHE A 157 14.70 -22.02 1.57
CA PHE A 157 15.21 -20.94 2.41
C PHE A 157 16.73 -20.91 2.46
N ARG A 158 17.40 -21.59 1.51
CA ARG A 158 18.85 -21.46 1.33
C ARG A 158 19.18 -20.06 0.84
N LYS A 159 20.39 -19.60 1.19
CA LYS A 159 20.81 -18.23 0.92
C LYS A 159 20.72 -17.88 -0.56
N GLU A 160 21.21 -18.75 -1.43
CA GLU A 160 21.25 -18.53 -2.88
C GLU A 160 19.83 -18.43 -3.48
N ASP A 161 18.89 -19.23 -2.96
CA ASP A 161 17.51 -19.25 -3.41
C ASP A 161 16.73 -18.02 -2.91
N VAL A 162 17.00 -17.58 -1.68
CA VAL A 162 16.40 -16.35 -1.12
C VAL A 162 16.92 -15.11 -1.82
N GLU A 163 18.22 -15.00 -2.05
CA GLU A 163 18.86 -13.84 -2.69
C GLU A 163 18.51 -13.71 -4.18
N SER A 164 18.14 -14.81 -4.84
CA SER A 164 17.63 -14.80 -6.22
C SER A 164 16.13 -14.54 -6.33
N THR A 165 15.39 -14.58 -5.21
CA THR A 165 13.95 -14.29 -5.20
C THR A 165 13.68 -12.79 -5.20
N ILE A 166 12.78 -12.35 -6.07
CA ILE A 166 12.32 -10.95 -6.14
C ILE A 166 10.92 -10.85 -5.54
N MET A 167 10.72 -10.00 -4.53
CA MET A 167 9.36 -9.67 -4.05
C MET A 167 8.80 -8.49 -4.82
N ILE A 168 7.62 -8.70 -5.41
CA ILE A 168 6.84 -7.63 -6.02
C ILE A 168 5.78 -7.23 -5.00
N MET A 169 5.98 -6.08 -4.36
CA MET A 169 4.98 -5.51 -3.48
C MET A 169 4.13 -4.51 -4.29
N LYS A 170 2.82 -4.76 -4.32
CA LYS A 170 1.87 -3.67 -4.57
C LYS A 170 1.92 -2.79 -3.32
N LYS A 171 2.26 -1.51 -3.48
CA LYS A 171 2.13 -0.55 -2.38
C LYS A 171 0.66 -0.60 -1.94
N ALA A 172 0.40 -1.00 -0.70
CA ALA A 172 -0.93 -0.89 -0.13
C ALA A 172 -1.30 0.60 -0.07
N LYS A 173 -2.56 0.90 -0.37
CA LYS A 173 -3.12 2.26 -0.32
C LYS A 173 -2.78 2.91 1.02
N GLY A 174 -2.11 4.07 0.95
CA GLY A 174 -1.86 4.92 2.11
C GLY A 174 -3.04 5.83 2.38
#